data_AF-H2BVP3-F1
#
_entry.id   AF-H2BVP3-F1
#
_cell.length_a   1.000
_cell.length_b   1.000
_cell.length_c   1.000
_cell.angle_alpha   90.00
_cell.angle_beta   90.00
_cell.angle_gamma   90.00
#
_symmetry.space_group_name_H-M   'P 1'
#
loop_
_entity.id
_entity.type
_entity.pdbx_description
1 polymer ?
#
loop_
_entity_poly.entity_id
_entity_poly.type
_entity_poly.pdbx_seq_one_letter_code
_entity_poly.pdbx_strand_id
1 'polypeptide(L)'
;MDKLIDLIEKGDADKILSEEDLFPKFNRLVKYGLVVLKDEKVFLTEKGIQGKKEGVEAFIKKEELARIQNQHLQQENSNKKGKRFFKRISPPKLIHWGYLMILLALALGNKLYQLKIRGKFKK
;
A
#
# COMPACT_ATOMS: atom_id res chain seq x y z
N MET A 1 -31.07 -17.45 -3.83
CA MET A 1 -30.20 -16.48 -4.52
C MET A 1 -30.84 -15.96 -5.80
N ASP A 2 -31.84 -16.67 -6.32
CA ASP A 2 -32.42 -16.45 -7.65
C ASP A 2 -33.11 -15.09 -7.77
N LYS A 3 -33.86 -14.66 -6.74
CA LYS A 3 -34.45 -13.31 -6.67
C LYS A 3 -33.43 -12.17 -6.86
N LEU A 4 -32.22 -12.31 -6.30
CA LEU A 4 -31.18 -11.29 -6.43
C LEU A 4 -30.62 -11.25 -7.85
N ILE A 5 -30.42 -12.42 -8.46
CA ILE A 5 -29.93 -12.54 -9.84
C ILE A 5 -30.97 -11.93 -10.80
N ASP A 6 -32.25 -12.20 -10.60
CA ASP A 6 -33.32 -11.63 -11.43
C ASP A 6 -33.37 -10.09 -11.33
N LEU A 7 -33.18 -9.53 -10.14
CA LEU A 7 -33.13 -8.07 -9.94
C LEU A 7 -31.88 -7.45 -10.56
N ILE A 8 -30.74 -8.14 -10.50
CA ILE A 8 -29.50 -7.73 -11.16
C ILE A 8 -29.68 -7.72 -12.68
N GLU A 9 -30.34 -8.72 -13.26
CA GLU A 9 -30.61 -8.76 -14.70
C GLU A 9 -31.57 -7.68 -15.17
N LYS A 10 -32.53 -7.32 -14.31
CA LYS A 10 -33.44 -6.19 -14.56
C LYS A 10 -32.77 -4.83 -14.37
N GLY A 11 -31.55 -4.80 -13.82
CA GLY A 11 -30.81 -3.56 -13.52
C GLY A 11 -31.44 -2.74 -12.40
N ASP A 12 -32.28 -3.35 -11.56
CA ASP A 12 -33.17 -2.65 -10.62
C ASP A 12 -32.44 -2.47 -9.26
N ALA A 13 -31.54 -1.49 -9.19
CA ALA A 13 -30.67 -1.27 -8.03
C ALA A 13 -31.45 -0.86 -6.78
N ASP A 14 -32.48 -0.03 -6.94
CA ASP A 14 -33.26 0.52 -5.82
C ASP A 14 -33.93 -0.59 -5.01
N LYS A 15 -34.51 -1.58 -5.68
CA LYS A 15 -35.12 -2.73 -4.99
C LYS A 15 -34.09 -3.54 -4.21
N ILE A 16 -32.92 -3.78 -4.80
CA ILE A 16 -31.83 -4.53 -4.16
C ILE A 16 -31.32 -3.81 -2.91
N LEU A 17 -31.23 -2.48 -2.96
CA LEU A 17 -30.77 -1.65 -1.86
C LEU A 17 -31.84 -1.46 -0.77
N SER A 18 -33.13 -1.49 -1.14
CA SER A 18 -34.25 -1.33 -0.22
C SER A 18 -34.58 -2.59 0.61
N GLU A 19 -34.21 -3.78 0.12
CA GLU A 19 -34.45 -5.04 0.84
C GLU A 19 -33.29 -5.39 1.79
N GLU A 20 -33.54 -5.39 3.11
CA GLU A 20 -32.55 -5.70 4.15
C GLU A 20 -31.92 -7.09 3.98
N ASP A 21 -32.65 -8.08 3.46
CA ASP A 21 -32.16 -9.45 3.26
C ASP A 21 -31.27 -9.61 2.01
N LEU A 22 -31.41 -8.69 1.04
CA LEU A 22 -30.68 -8.71 -0.22
C LEU A 22 -29.42 -7.87 -0.16
N PHE A 23 -29.45 -6.79 0.60
CA PHE A 23 -28.33 -5.86 0.73
C PHE A 23 -27.00 -6.56 1.15
N PRO A 24 -26.95 -7.45 2.16
CA PRO A 24 -25.72 -8.16 2.52
C PRO A 24 -25.18 -9.07 1.41
N LYS A 25 -26.10 -9.72 0.67
CA LYS A 25 -25.75 -10.60 -0.45
C LYS A 25 -25.23 -9.79 -1.62
N PHE A 26 -25.87 -8.67 -1.94
CA PHE A 26 -25.43 -7.72 -2.95
C PHE A 26 -24.05 -7.14 -2.63
N ASN A 27 -23.84 -6.67 -1.40
CA ASN A 27 -22.54 -6.14 -0.98
C ASN A 27 -21.43 -7.19 -1.09
N ARG A 28 -21.76 -8.47 -0.81
CA ARG A 28 -20.83 -9.58 -1.06
C ARG A 28 -20.48 -9.69 -2.54
N LEU A 29 -21.45 -9.64 -3.46
CA LEU A 29 -21.19 -9.68 -4.91
C LEU A 29 -20.30 -8.51 -5.37
N VAL A 30 -20.54 -7.30 -4.85
CA VAL A 30 -19.72 -6.10 -5.13
C VAL A 30 -18.28 -6.32 -4.62
N LYS A 31 -18.11 -6.83 -3.40
CA LYS A 31 -16.79 -7.11 -2.79
C LYS A 31 -15.93 -8.07 -3.61
N TYR A 32 -16.54 -9.05 -4.28
CA TYR A 32 -15.84 -9.98 -5.18
C TYR A 32 -15.80 -9.50 -6.64
N GLY A 33 -16.31 -8.30 -6.94
CA GLY A 33 -16.31 -7.71 -8.27
C GLY A 33 -17.19 -8.47 -9.27
N LEU A 34 -18.22 -9.19 -8.79
CA LEU A 34 -19.17 -9.93 -9.63
C LEU A 34 -20.24 -9.00 -10.22
N VAL A 35 -20.56 -7.93 -9.51
CA VAL A 35 -21.50 -6.90 -9.96
C VAL A 35 -20.87 -5.52 -9.82
N VAL A 36 -21.29 -4.61 -10.69
CA VAL A 36 -20.92 -3.20 -10.65
C VAL A 36 -22.19 -2.36 -10.67
N LEU A 37 -22.22 -1.32 -9.84
CA LEU A 37 -23.26 -0.29 -9.88
C LEU A 37 -22.78 0.85 -10.76
N LYS A 38 -23.49 1.16 -11.84
CA LYS A 38 -23.19 2.26 -12.75
C LYS A 38 -24.50 2.92 -13.18
N ASP A 39 -24.55 4.25 -13.11
CA ASP A 39 -25.72 5.04 -13.51
C ASP A 39 -27.02 4.52 -12.85
N GLU A 40 -26.95 4.27 -11.54
CA GLU A 40 -28.05 3.74 -10.71
C GLU A 40 -28.57 2.35 -11.13
N LYS A 41 -27.85 1.65 -12.00
CA LYS A 41 -28.19 0.30 -12.44
C LYS A 41 -27.13 -0.68 -12.01
N VAL A 42 -27.56 -1.91 -11.71
CA VAL A 42 -26.66 -3.01 -11.42
C VAL A 42 -26.37 -3.78 -12.70
N PHE A 43 -25.09 -4.06 -12.96
CA PHE A 43 -24.65 -4.88 -14.07
C PHE A 43 -23.78 -6.03 -13.57
N LEU A 44 -23.89 -7.19 -14.24
CA LEU A 44 -22.93 -8.27 -14.07
C LEU A 44 -21.64 -7.91 -14.80
N THR A 45 -20.51 -8.12 -14.13
CA THR A 45 -19.19 -8.03 -14.76
C THR A 45 -18.89 -9.33 -15.52
N GLU A 46 -17.81 -9.35 -16.30
CA GLU A 46 -17.34 -10.59 -16.94
C GLU A 46 -17.11 -11.72 -15.91
N LYS A 47 -16.57 -11.35 -14.73
CA LYS A 47 -16.44 -12.27 -13.59
C LYS A 47 -17.79 -12.71 -13.04
N GLY A 48 -18.76 -11.80 -12.95
CA GLY A 48 -20.14 -12.11 -12.57
C GLY A 48 -20.80 -13.12 -13.49
N ILE A 49 -20.60 -12.99 -14.80
CA ILE A 49 -21.13 -13.92 -15.82
C ILE A 49 -20.50 -15.31 -15.64
N GLN A 50 -19.19 -15.40 -15.42
CA GLN A 50 -18.52 -16.66 -15.13
C GLN A 50 -19.02 -17.28 -13.82
N GLY A 51 -19.11 -16.48 -12.76
CA GLY A 51 -19.64 -16.90 -11.47
C GLY A 51 -21.08 -17.38 -11.55
N LYS A 52 -21.91 -16.79 -12.42
CA LYS A 52 -23.27 -17.27 -12.68
C LYS A 52 -23.28 -18.68 -13.30
N LYS A 53 -22.39 -18.95 -14.26
CA LYS A 53 -22.28 -20.26 -14.93
C LYS A 53 -21.78 -21.37 -14.00
N GLU A 54 -20.82 -21.07 -13.14
CA GLU A 54 -20.22 -22.03 -12.19
C GLU A 54 -21.02 -22.16 -10.88
N GLY A 55 -21.90 -21.20 -10.59
CA GLY A 55 -22.58 -21.05 -9.32
C GLY A 55 -21.89 -20.00 -8.46
N VAL A 56 -22.64 -18.93 -8.15
CA VAL A 56 -22.13 -17.71 -7.49
C VAL A 56 -21.42 -18.03 -6.16
N GLU A 57 -22.01 -18.90 -5.33
CA GLU A 57 -21.41 -19.29 -4.06
C GLU A 57 -20.14 -20.13 -4.21
N ALA A 58 -20.10 -21.02 -5.21
CA ALA A 58 -18.92 -21.82 -5.50
C ALA A 58 -17.76 -20.93 -5.97
N PHE A 59 -18.06 -19.96 -6.83
CA PHE A 59 -17.09 -18.99 -7.32
C PHE A 59 -16.51 -18.13 -6.19
N ILE A 60 -17.37 -17.62 -5.31
CA ILE A 60 -16.94 -16.83 -4.14
C ILE A 60 -16.03 -17.64 -3.22
N LYS A 61 -16.40 -18.89 -2.91
CA LYS A 61 -15.57 -19.77 -2.08
C LYS A 61 -14.20 -20.02 -2.71
N LYS A 62 -14.14 -20.21 -4.03
CA LYS A 62 -12.89 -20.41 -4.77
C LYS A 62 -11.99 -19.17 -4.72
N GLU A 63 -12.55 -17.99 -4.92
CA GLU A 63 -11.82 -16.71 -4.78
C GLU A 63 -11.29 -16.51 -3.35
N GLU A 64 -12.10 -16.83 -2.34
CA GLU A 64 -11.72 -16.71 -0.93
C GLU A 64 -10.57 -17.66 -0.56
N LEU A 65 -10.65 -18.92 -1.00
CA LEU A 65 -9.57 -19.90 -0.81
C LEU A 65 -8.27 -19.46 -1.52
N ALA A 66 -8.37 -18.93 -2.74
CA ALA A 66 -7.21 -18.42 -3.47
C ALA A 66 -6.55 -17.24 -2.76
N ARG A 67 -7.33 -16.34 -2.15
CA ARG A 67 -6.80 -15.20 -1.36
C ARG A 67 -6.06 -15.68 -0.10
N ILE A 68 -6.64 -16.63 0.64
CA ILE A 68 -6.01 -17.19 1.85
C ILE A 68 -4.67 -17.86 1.52
N GLN A 69 -4.62 -18.63 0.43
CA GLN A 69 -3.40 -19.29 -0.02
C GLN A 69 -2.31 -18.29 -0.41
N ASN A 70 -2.68 -17.21 -1.11
CA ASN A 70 -1.74 -16.15 -1.48
C ASN A 70 -1.20 -15.37 -0.27
N GLN A 71 -2.00 -15.16 0.77
CA GLN A 71 -1.54 -14.55 2.02
C GLN A 71 -0.54 -15.44 2.77
N HIS A 72 -0.80 -16.74 2.82
CA HIS A 72 0.15 -17.71 3.40
C HIS A 72 1.49 -17.72 2.65
N LEU A 73 1.47 -17.70 1.32
CA LEU A 73 2.68 -17.65 0.49
C LEU A 73 3.48 -16.35 0.67
N GLN A 74 2.82 -15.22 0.93
CA GLN A 74 3.50 -13.95 1.21
C GLN A 74 4.17 -13.94 2.59
N GLN A 75 3.54 -14.53 3.61
CA GLN A 75 4.14 -14.67 4.95
C GLN A 75 5.36 -15.60 4.94
N GLU A 76 5.32 -16.70 4.19
CA GLU A 76 6.47 -17.60 4.09
C GLU A 76 7.67 -16.93 3.38
N ASN A 77 7.38 -16.12 2.35
CA ASN A 77 8.41 -15.38 1.62
C ASN A 77 9.01 -14.21 2.42
N SER A 78 8.22 -13.52 3.24
CA SER A 78 8.73 -12.46 4.12
C SER A 78 9.59 -13.03 5.25
N ASN A 79 9.22 -14.18 5.81
CA ASN A 79 9.99 -14.86 6.85
C ASN A 79 11.33 -15.41 6.33
N LYS A 80 11.39 -15.83 5.05
CA LYS A 80 12.66 -16.25 4.39
C LYS A 80 13.55 -15.06 3.99
N LYS A 81 12.98 -13.89 3.63
CA LYS A 81 13.75 -12.68 3.31
C LYS A 81 14.37 -12.01 4.55
N GLY A 82 13.73 -12.13 5.73
CA GLY A 82 14.25 -11.58 7.00
C GLY A 82 15.55 -12.23 7.51
N LYS A 83 15.87 -13.47 7.11
CA LYS A 83 17.07 -14.19 7.58
C LYS A 83 18.33 -14.02 6.72
N ARG A 84 18.25 -13.38 5.54
CA ARG A 84 19.41 -13.27 4.61
C ARG A 84 20.04 -11.88 4.53
N PHE A 85 19.52 -10.87 5.25
CA PHE A 85 19.95 -9.47 5.12
C PHE A 85 20.70 -8.87 6.32
N PHE A 86 21.32 -9.69 7.18
CA PHE A 86 22.31 -9.22 8.16
C PHE A 86 23.69 -9.82 7.89
N LYS A 87 24.24 -9.61 6.69
CA LYS A 87 25.70 -9.68 6.51
C LYS A 87 26.27 -8.30 6.77
N ARG A 88 26.91 -8.17 7.94
CA ARG A 88 27.86 -7.13 8.39
C ARG A 88 28.10 -6.03 7.35
N ILE A 89 27.37 -4.92 7.51
CA ILE A 89 27.83 -3.64 6.98
C ILE A 89 28.86 -3.15 7.99
N SER A 90 30.14 -3.34 7.67
CA SER A 90 31.24 -2.66 8.34
C SER A 90 30.96 -1.15 8.30
N PRO A 91 31.02 -0.41 9.42
CA PRO A 91 30.77 1.02 9.37
C PRO A 91 31.86 1.70 8.52
N PRO A 92 31.48 2.59 7.57
CA PRO A 92 32.47 3.38 6.84
C PRO A 92 33.18 4.33 7.82
N LYS A 93 34.51 4.37 7.75
CA LYS A 93 35.40 5.26 8.53
C LYS A 93 35.24 6.73 8.10
N LEU A 94 34.05 7.30 8.21
CA LEU A 94 33.69 8.62 7.67
C LEU A 94 33.35 9.65 8.75
N ILE A 95 33.91 9.50 9.97
CA ILE A 95 33.73 10.45 11.08
C ILE A 95 34.90 11.46 11.17
N HIS A 96 36.00 11.28 10.42
CA HIS A 96 37.20 12.13 10.59
C HIS A 96 37.17 13.48 9.86
N TRP A 97 36.41 13.63 8.77
CA TRP A 97 36.47 14.85 7.95
C TRP A 97 35.74 16.04 8.57
N GLY A 98 34.67 15.81 9.34
CA GLY A 98 33.95 16.88 10.03
C GLY A 98 34.80 17.60 11.08
N TYR A 99 35.59 16.85 11.84
CA TYR A 99 36.48 17.41 12.87
C TYR A 99 37.64 18.21 12.25
N LEU A 100 38.14 17.78 11.09
CA LEU A 100 39.19 18.48 10.36
C LEU A 100 38.72 19.87 9.88
N MET A 101 37.48 19.99 9.40
CA MET A 101 36.91 21.27 8.94
C MET A 101 36.65 22.25 10.09
N ILE A 102 36.25 21.76 11.27
CA ILE A 102 36.07 22.59 12.47
C ILE A 102 37.41 23.15 12.97
N LEU A 103 38.47 22.33 12.97
CA LEU A 103 39.81 22.78 13.36
C LEU A 103 40.40 23.80 12.36
N LEU A 104 40.14 23.64 11.06
CA LEU A 104 40.59 24.59 10.04
C LEU A 104 39.93 25.97 10.22
N ALA A 105 38.64 26.02 10.56
CA ALA A 105 37.90 27.25 10.79
C ALA A 105 38.41 28.04 12.01
N LEU A 106 38.73 27.34 13.10
CA LEU A 106 39.32 27.94 14.31
C LEU A 106 40.72 28.53 14.04
N ALA A 107 41.55 27.85 13.24
CA ALA A 107 42.88 28.33 12.88
C ALA A 107 42.83 29.61 12.01
N LEU A 108 41.89 29.69 11.07
CA LEU A 108 41.71 30.86 10.20
C LEU A 108 41.13 32.07 10.95
N GLY A 109 40.19 31.85 11.88
CA GLY A 109 39.61 32.90 12.72
C GLY A 109 40.65 33.62 13.58
N ASN A 110 41.60 32.87 14.16
CA ASN A 110 42.64 33.44 15.02
C ASN A 110 43.65 34.31 14.23
N LYS A 111 43.93 33.94 12.96
CA LYS A 111 44.86 34.70 12.09
C LYS A 111 44.27 36.03 11.62
N LEU A 112 42.94 36.09 11.41
CA LEU A 112 42.23 37.34 11.06
C LEU A 112 42.11 38.29 12.27
N TYR A 113 41.99 37.76 13.49
CA TYR A 113 41.92 38.59 14.71
C TYR A 113 43.22 39.35 14.98
N GLN A 114 44.37 38.70 14.76
CA GLN A 114 45.70 39.32 14.92
C GLN A 114 45.99 40.44 13.90
N LEU A 115 45.47 40.34 12.68
CA LEU A 115 45.62 41.37 11.65
C LEU A 115 44.82 42.64 11.95
N LYS A 116 43.66 42.52 12.61
CA LYS A 116 42.82 43.67 12.98
C LYS A 116 43.41 44.52 14.12
N ILE A 117 44.18 43.90 15.02
CA ILE A 117 44.80 44.59 16.16
C ILE A 117 46.06 45.38 15.72
N ARG A 118 46.81 44.91 14.73
CA ARG A 118 48.00 45.63 14.20
C ARG A 118 47.67 46.83 13.30
N GLY A 119 46.46 46.92 12.74
CA GLY A 119 46.04 48.06 11.91
C GLY A 119 45.64 49.33 12.67
N LYS A 120 45.48 49.25 14.01
CA LYS A 120 45.06 50.39 14.84
C LYS A 120 46.21 51.18 15.50
N PHE A 121 47.47 50.83 15.24
CA PHE A 121 48.66 51.49 15.80
C PHE A 121 49.52 52.25 14.77
N LYS A 122 48.91 52.70 13.66
CA LYS A 122 49.50 53.71 12.78
C LYS A 122 48.47 54.80 12.44
N LYS A 123 48.28 55.72 13.37
CA LYS A 123 48.01 57.14 13.10
C LYS A 123 48.25 57.93 14.37
#